data_AF-A0A2S0RHS5-F1
#
_entry.id   AF-A0A2S0RHS5-F1
#
_cell.length_a   1.000
_cell.length_b   1.000
_cell.length_c   1.000
_cell.angle_alpha   90.00
_cell.angle_beta   90.00
_cell.angle_gamma   90.00
#
_symmetry.space_group_name_H-M   'P 1'
#
loop_
_entity.id
_entity.type
_entity.pdbx_description
1 polymer ?
#
loop_
_entity_poly.entity_id
_entity_poly.type
_entity_poly.pdbx_seq_one_letter_code
_entity_poly.pdbx_strand_id
1 'polypeptide(L)'
;MYQLTFYKSRWVGIRLLGVSGMFVSIGLWMVWHKPYGEITYFFGLAAAGFFGIAMGAALFIIFDRRPQLVITPRGVWDRTSKKQEVRWDQVLETRLININGQRFIAVKTTDDFVFRVKRWRWATMLSSAFGAERFNLALGHLAGDPDKIAALVREMHSADESMRSQLIQRFKTAAEANSSGWTGMREYLYYFLFLVLLIAISLNIREAFLYIMVATAIPTVISRFYQRWSAQGSTPKLVRYCDNIAYLGFIHLVAYFWIIQLNK
;
A
#
# COMPACT_ATOMS: atom_id res chain seq x y z
N MET A 1 -14.01 -2.05 -27.81
CA MET A 1 -13.72 -0.77 -27.11
C MET A 1 -12.48 -0.97 -26.24
N TYR A 2 -11.39 -0.24 -26.52
CA TYR A 2 -10.16 -0.36 -25.72
C TYR A 2 -10.36 0.32 -24.37
N GLN A 3 -10.24 -0.43 -23.28
CA GLN A 3 -10.28 0.11 -21.92
C GLN A 3 -9.24 -0.60 -21.07
N LEU A 4 -8.59 0.14 -20.18
CA LEU A 4 -7.66 -0.39 -19.20
C LEU A 4 -8.27 -0.21 -17.82
N THR A 5 -8.37 -1.31 -17.08
CA THR A 5 -8.99 -1.33 -15.75
C THR A 5 -7.99 -1.80 -14.73
N PHE A 6 -7.72 -0.96 -13.74
CA PHE A 6 -6.90 -1.30 -12.59
C PHE A 6 -7.79 -1.63 -11.40
N TYR A 7 -7.42 -2.70 -10.71
CA TYR A 7 -8.09 -3.19 -9.52
C TYR A 7 -7.25 -2.90 -8.29
N LYS A 8 -7.84 -3.11 -7.10
CA LYS A 8 -7.08 -3.05 -5.86
C LYS A 8 -6.10 -4.22 -5.79
N SER A 9 -4.88 -3.98 -5.32
CA SER A 9 -3.91 -5.04 -5.08
C SER A 9 -4.36 -5.94 -3.93
N ARG A 10 -4.57 -7.23 -4.20
CA ARG A 10 -4.95 -8.23 -3.18
C ARG A 10 -3.89 -8.37 -2.09
N TRP A 11 -2.62 -8.12 -2.41
CA TRP A 11 -1.52 -8.19 -1.47
C TRP A 11 -1.67 -7.22 -0.29
N VAL A 12 -2.32 -6.07 -0.50
CA VAL A 12 -2.64 -5.14 0.58
C VAL A 12 -3.57 -5.81 1.60
N GLY A 13 -4.61 -6.50 1.10
CA GLY A 13 -5.53 -7.27 1.93
C GLY A 13 -4.85 -8.45 2.62
N ILE A 14 -4.01 -9.21 1.91
CA ILE A 14 -3.27 -10.35 2.48
C ILE A 14 -2.31 -9.89 3.60
N ARG A 15 -1.57 -8.79 3.40
CA ARG A 15 -0.68 -8.23 4.42
C ARG A 15 -1.48 -7.77 5.65
N LEU A 16 -2.59 -7.07 5.43
CA LEU A 16 -3.46 -6.64 6.52
C LEU A 16 -4.05 -7.84 7.27
N LEU A 17 -4.46 -8.89 6.56
CA LEU A 17 -4.99 -10.13 7.14
C LEU A 17 -3.93 -10.83 7.99
N GLY A 18 -2.69 -10.94 7.50
CA GLY A 18 -1.60 -11.56 8.26
C GLY A 18 -1.26 -10.80 9.55
N VAL A 19 -1.11 -9.47 9.46
CA VAL A 19 -0.80 -8.63 10.63
C VAL A 19 -1.96 -8.64 11.64
N SER A 20 -3.19 -8.43 11.17
CA SER A 20 -4.36 -8.46 12.06
C SER A 20 -4.60 -9.82 12.67
N GLY A 21 -4.49 -10.91 11.89
CA GLY A 21 -4.63 -12.28 12.39
C GLY A 21 -3.64 -12.60 13.51
N MET A 22 -2.40 -12.13 13.40
CA MET A 22 -1.39 -12.29 14.46
C MET A 22 -1.83 -11.61 15.77
N PHE A 23 -2.27 -10.34 15.70
CA PHE A 23 -2.73 -9.62 16.89
C PHE A 23 -4.02 -10.19 17.49
N VAL A 24 -4.94 -10.67 16.63
CA VAL A 24 -6.15 -11.37 17.08
C VAL A 24 -5.78 -12.63 17.85
N SER A 25 -4.86 -13.45 17.32
CA SER A 25 -4.40 -14.66 17.99
C SER A 25 -3.74 -14.37 19.34
N ILE A 26 -2.90 -13.32 19.43
CA ILE A 26 -2.30 -12.88 20.71
C ILE A 26 -3.38 -12.42 21.69
N GLY A 27 -4.36 -11.63 21.21
CA GLY A 27 -5.45 -11.13 22.02
C GLY A 27 -6.32 -12.26 22.59
N LEU A 28 -6.70 -13.22 21.75
CA LEU A 28 -7.47 -14.39 22.17
C LEU A 28 -6.68 -15.26 23.16
N TRP A 29 -5.38 -15.43 22.95
CA TRP A 29 -4.51 -16.14 23.89
C TRP A 29 -4.47 -15.46 25.27
N MET A 30 -4.37 -14.13 25.31
CA MET A 30 -4.42 -13.36 26.57
C MET A 30 -5.75 -13.54 27.28
N VAL A 31 -6.87 -13.49 26.55
CA VAL A 31 -8.21 -13.70 27.12
C VAL A 31 -8.38 -15.11 27.66
N TRP A 32 -7.79 -16.11 27.01
CA TRP A 32 -7.92 -17.52 27.41
C TRP A 32 -7.10 -17.86 28.66
N HIS A 33 -5.90 -17.30 28.81
CA HIS A 33 -4.94 -17.70 29.85
C HIS A 33 -4.85 -16.74 31.04
N LYS A 34 -5.42 -15.53 30.94
CA LYS A 34 -5.36 -14.54 32.02
C LYS A 34 -6.69 -14.44 32.74
N PRO A 35 -6.69 -14.39 34.08
CA PRO A 35 -7.92 -14.34 34.84
C PRO A 35 -8.68 -13.04 34.55
N TYR A 36 -10.00 -13.15 34.62
CA TYR A 36 -10.91 -12.04 34.44
C TYR A 36 -10.61 -10.92 35.46
N GLY A 37 -10.55 -9.68 34.98
CA GLY A 37 -10.25 -8.51 35.81
C GLY A 37 -8.79 -8.03 35.77
N GLU A 38 -7.87 -8.84 35.23
CA GLU A 38 -6.50 -8.37 34.99
C GLU A 38 -6.42 -7.39 33.81
N ILE A 39 -5.51 -6.42 33.91
CA ILE A 39 -5.23 -5.46 32.83
C ILE A 39 -4.89 -6.21 31.53
N THR A 40 -4.15 -7.31 31.60
CA THR A 40 -3.79 -8.12 30.42
C THR A 40 -5.00 -8.78 29.76
N TYR A 41 -6.02 -9.18 30.53
CA TYR A 41 -7.27 -9.71 29.98
C TYR A 41 -8.00 -8.64 29.14
N PHE A 42 -8.10 -7.41 29.65
CA PHE A 42 -8.71 -6.30 28.92
C PHE A 42 -7.91 -5.90 27.67
N PHE A 43 -6.57 -5.91 27.74
CA PHE A 43 -5.74 -5.73 26.55
C PHE A 43 -5.97 -6.82 25.51
N GLY A 44 -6.18 -8.07 25.94
CA GLY A 44 -6.54 -9.18 25.07
C GLY A 44 -7.84 -8.93 24.32
N LEU A 45 -8.90 -8.50 25.03
CA LEU A 45 -10.18 -8.13 24.43
C LEU A 45 -10.06 -6.97 23.45
N ALA A 46 -9.33 -5.91 23.83
CA ALA A 46 -9.12 -4.74 22.98
C ALA A 46 -8.37 -5.11 21.70
N ALA A 47 -7.31 -5.93 21.81
CA ALA A 47 -6.55 -6.42 20.67
C ALA A 47 -7.41 -7.30 19.76
N ALA A 48 -8.08 -8.32 20.31
CA ALA A 48 -8.93 -9.21 19.52
C ALA A 48 -10.09 -8.45 18.83
N GLY A 49 -10.71 -7.50 19.53
CA GLY A 49 -11.81 -6.69 18.97
C GLY A 49 -11.32 -5.74 17.86
N PHE A 50 -10.34 -4.88 18.16
CA PHE A 50 -9.84 -3.89 17.21
C PHE A 50 -9.23 -4.54 15.96
N PHE A 51 -8.35 -5.53 16.14
CA PHE A 51 -7.73 -6.23 15.02
C PHE A 51 -8.70 -7.21 14.35
N GLY A 52 -9.73 -7.70 15.04
CA GLY A 52 -10.81 -8.47 14.43
C GLY A 52 -11.59 -7.68 13.38
N ILE A 53 -11.88 -6.39 13.66
CA ILE A 53 -12.47 -5.47 12.68
C ILE A 53 -11.52 -5.27 11.49
N ALA A 54 -10.22 -5.08 11.75
CA ALA A 54 -9.22 -4.96 10.69
C ALA A 54 -9.12 -6.22 9.82
N MET A 55 -9.28 -7.41 10.41
CA MET A 55 -9.33 -8.68 9.71
C MET A 55 -10.55 -8.77 8.78
N GLY A 56 -11.73 -8.33 9.24
CA GLY A 56 -12.92 -8.19 8.40
C GLY A 56 -12.72 -7.23 7.23
N ALA A 57 -12.08 -6.07 7.47
CA ALA A 57 -11.72 -5.12 6.42
C ALA A 57 -10.70 -5.71 5.43
N ALA A 58 -9.76 -6.53 5.91
CA ALA A 58 -8.80 -7.23 5.06
C ALA A 58 -9.49 -8.21 4.10
N LEU A 59 -10.42 -9.01 4.61
CA LEU A 59 -11.24 -9.91 3.78
C LEU A 59 -12.04 -9.12 2.74
N PHE A 60 -12.66 -8.00 3.13
CA PHE A 60 -13.36 -7.13 2.19
C PHE A 60 -12.43 -6.67 1.06
N ILE A 61 -11.19 -6.27 1.36
CA ILE A 61 -10.20 -5.85 0.37
C ILE A 61 -9.80 -6.99 -0.57
N ILE A 62 -9.62 -8.21 -0.05
CA ILE A 62 -9.22 -9.38 -0.84
C ILE A 62 -10.31 -9.75 -1.85
N PHE A 63 -11.57 -9.69 -1.44
CA PHE A 63 -12.72 -10.05 -2.27
C PHE A 63 -13.28 -8.89 -3.09
N ASP A 64 -12.84 -7.65 -2.86
CA ASP A 64 -13.27 -6.49 -3.64
C ASP A 64 -12.70 -6.54 -5.08
N ARG A 65 -13.56 -6.97 -6.02
CA ARG A 65 -13.26 -7.02 -7.46
C ARG A 65 -13.68 -5.76 -8.22
N ARG A 66 -14.06 -4.69 -7.51
CA ARG A 66 -14.55 -3.48 -8.19
C ARG A 66 -13.37 -2.72 -8.83
N PRO A 67 -13.56 -2.15 -10.03
CA PRO A 67 -12.55 -1.32 -10.67
C PRO A 67 -12.23 -0.10 -9.79
N GLN A 68 -10.95 0.22 -9.67
CA GLN A 68 -10.46 1.35 -8.88
C GLN A 68 -10.07 2.53 -9.77
N LEU A 69 -9.43 2.25 -10.91
CA LEU A 69 -9.07 3.25 -11.92
C LEU A 69 -9.40 2.67 -13.29
N VAL A 70 -10.08 3.44 -14.13
CA VAL A 70 -10.38 3.08 -15.50
C VAL A 70 -9.87 4.17 -16.43
N ILE A 71 -9.09 3.74 -17.42
CA ILE A 71 -8.51 4.60 -18.45
C ILE A 71 -9.11 4.18 -19.79
N THR A 72 -9.68 5.13 -20.51
CA THR A 72 -10.28 4.95 -21.84
C THR A 72 -9.65 5.94 -22.83
N PRO A 73 -9.85 5.78 -24.14
CA PRO A 73 -9.45 6.79 -25.14
C PRO A 73 -10.17 8.14 -24.96
N ARG A 74 -11.31 8.16 -24.27
CA ARG A 74 -12.12 9.37 -24.03
C ARG A 74 -11.69 10.12 -22.77
N GLY A 75 -11.30 9.39 -21.73
CA GLY A 75 -10.94 9.99 -20.45
C GLY A 75 -10.45 9.00 -19.40
N VAL A 76 -10.44 9.48 -18.16
CA VAL A 76 -10.02 8.71 -16.98
C VAL A 76 -10.96 8.98 -15.83
N TRP A 77 -11.28 7.93 -15.07
CA TRP A 77 -12.00 8.06 -13.79
C TRP A 77 -11.48 7.07 -12.77
N ASP A 78 -11.67 7.42 -11.51
CA ASP A 78 -11.38 6.55 -10.38
C ASP A 78 -12.63 6.27 -9.54
N ARG A 79 -12.57 5.27 -8.69
CA ARG A 79 -13.71 4.90 -7.86
C ARG A 79 -14.13 6.03 -6.90
N THR A 80 -13.19 6.84 -6.41
CA THR A 80 -13.49 7.89 -5.43
C THR A 80 -14.25 9.07 -6.04
N SER A 81 -14.08 9.30 -7.35
CA SER A 81 -14.87 10.26 -8.13
C SER A 81 -16.28 9.80 -8.49
N LYS A 82 -16.78 8.70 -7.90
CA LYS A 82 -18.10 8.13 -8.20
C LYS A 82 -18.33 7.88 -9.70
N LYS A 83 -17.26 7.47 -10.41
CA LYS A 83 -17.26 7.21 -11.86
C LYS A 83 -17.50 8.47 -12.72
N GLN A 84 -17.22 9.66 -12.19
CA GLN A 84 -17.18 10.88 -13.00
C GLN A 84 -15.93 10.85 -13.89
N GLU A 85 -16.12 10.63 -15.19
CA GLU A 85 -15.05 10.64 -16.18
C GLU A 85 -14.58 12.06 -16.47
N VAL A 86 -13.27 12.28 -16.30
CA VAL A 86 -12.58 13.46 -16.80
C VAL A 86 -12.14 13.16 -18.22
N ARG A 87 -12.70 13.88 -19.18
CA ARG A 87 -12.31 13.72 -20.58
C ARG A 87 -10.91 14.30 -20.78
N TRP A 88 -10.13 13.72 -21.68
CA TRP A 88 -8.74 14.17 -21.89
C TRP A 88 -8.62 15.62 -22.39
N ASP A 89 -9.63 16.13 -23.09
CA ASP A 89 -9.71 17.54 -23.51
C ASP A 89 -9.99 18.51 -22.35
N GLN A 90 -10.48 18.00 -21.21
CA GLN A 90 -10.67 18.77 -19.99
C GLN A 90 -9.46 18.71 -19.06
N VAL A 91 -8.43 17.93 -19.40
CA VAL A 91 -7.18 17.86 -18.65
C VAL A 91 -6.23 18.93 -19.16
N LEU A 92 -5.74 19.79 -18.27
CA LEU A 92 -4.73 20.82 -18.57
C LEU A 92 -3.31 20.32 -18.26
N GLU A 93 -3.17 19.58 -17.17
CA GLU A 93 -1.88 19.12 -16.69
C GLU A 93 -2.03 17.87 -15.82
N THR A 94 -1.04 16.98 -15.86
CA THR A 94 -0.95 15.81 -14.98
C THR A 94 0.41 15.79 -14.26
N ARG A 95 0.40 15.76 -12.93
CA ARG A 95 1.61 15.69 -12.09
C ARG A 95 1.58 14.49 -11.17
N LEU A 96 2.71 13.79 -11.04
CA LEU A 96 2.87 12.74 -10.04
C LEU A 96 3.30 13.39 -8.73
N ILE A 97 2.49 13.23 -7.69
CA ILE A 97 2.75 13.75 -6.35
C ILE A 97 2.84 12.61 -5.34
N ASN A 98 3.58 12.84 -4.25
CA ASN A 98 3.73 11.90 -3.16
C ASN A 98 3.36 12.61 -1.84
N ILE A 99 2.33 12.11 -1.17
CA ILE A 99 1.86 12.63 0.11
C ILE A 99 1.98 11.49 1.13
N ASN A 100 2.88 11.63 2.11
CA ASN A 100 3.11 10.64 3.17
C ASN A 100 3.38 9.21 2.65
N GLY A 101 4.15 9.08 1.57
CA GLY A 101 4.45 7.78 0.95
C GLY A 101 3.34 7.24 0.04
N GLN A 102 2.18 7.90 -0.01
CA GLN A 102 1.11 7.57 -0.93
C GLN A 102 1.25 8.39 -2.22
N ARG A 103 1.31 7.69 -3.35
CA ARG A 103 1.43 8.29 -4.69
C ARG A 103 0.07 8.60 -5.28
N PHE A 104 -0.04 9.78 -5.90
CA PHE A 104 -1.22 10.25 -6.60
C PHE A 104 -0.85 10.90 -7.94
N ILE A 105 -1.72 10.77 -8.94
CA ILE A 105 -1.66 11.63 -10.12
C ILE A 105 -2.61 12.79 -9.87
N ALA A 106 -2.03 13.96 -9.61
CA ALA A 106 -2.73 15.22 -9.55
C ALA A 106 -3.08 15.64 -10.98
N VAL A 107 -4.38 15.78 -11.25
CA VAL A 107 -4.91 16.14 -12.56
C VAL A 107 -5.54 17.51 -12.44
N LYS A 108 -4.92 18.49 -13.08
CA LYS A 108 -5.47 19.84 -13.21
C LYS A 108 -6.47 19.82 -14.36
N THR A 109 -7.70 20.22 -14.08
CA THR A 109 -8.78 20.27 -15.07
C THR A 109 -9.12 21.71 -15.44
N THR A 110 -9.80 21.87 -16.56
CA THR A 110 -10.44 23.12 -16.97
C THR A 110 -11.52 23.56 -15.98
N ASP A 111 -11.87 24.85 -15.99
CA ASP A 111 -12.81 25.45 -15.03
C ASP A 111 -14.27 24.96 -15.19
N ASP A 112 -14.63 24.48 -16.38
CA ASP A 112 -15.94 23.86 -16.67
C ASP A 112 -16.12 22.50 -15.99
N PHE A 113 -15.01 21.84 -15.60
CA PHE A 113 -15.09 20.56 -14.90
C PHE A 113 -15.43 20.75 -13.41
N VAL A 114 -16.70 20.54 -13.07
CA VAL A 114 -17.18 20.58 -11.68
C VAL A 114 -17.17 19.18 -11.06
N PHE A 115 -16.28 18.98 -10.09
CA PHE A 115 -16.22 17.73 -9.32
C PHE A 115 -17.46 17.58 -8.43
N ARG A 116 -18.27 16.55 -8.65
CA ARG A 116 -19.57 16.37 -7.98
C ARG A 116 -19.49 15.91 -6.52
N VAL A 117 -18.30 15.58 -6.02
CA VAL A 117 -18.12 15.11 -4.64
C VAL A 117 -17.79 16.29 -3.73
N LYS A 118 -18.71 16.57 -2.79
CA LYS A 118 -18.53 17.58 -1.75
C LYS A 118 -17.34 17.21 -0.86
N ARG A 119 -16.25 17.96 -0.97
CA ARG A 119 -15.10 17.87 -0.05
C ARG A 119 -15.22 18.92 1.05
N TRP A 120 -14.76 18.55 2.24
CA TRP A 120 -14.67 19.46 3.37
C TRP A 120 -13.63 20.55 3.07
N ARG A 121 -13.95 21.82 3.33
CA ARG A 121 -13.07 22.97 2.99
C ARG A 121 -11.67 22.82 3.58
N TRP A 122 -11.58 22.41 4.84
CA TRP A 122 -10.31 22.18 5.52
C TRP A 122 -9.47 21.07 4.85
N ALA A 123 -10.12 19.98 4.41
CA ALA A 123 -9.45 18.87 3.73
C ALA A 123 -8.94 19.30 2.36
N THR A 124 -9.69 20.14 1.64
CA THR A 124 -9.26 20.73 0.38
C THR A 124 -8.04 21.64 0.59
N MET A 125 -8.08 22.54 1.57
CA MET A 125 -6.97 23.45 1.90
C MET A 125 -5.69 22.70 2.28
N LEU A 126 -5.83 21.65 3.11
CA LEU A 126 -4.70 20.81 3.49
C LEU A 126 -4.14 20.07 2.28
N SER A 127 -5.00 19.47 1.44
CA SER A 127 -4.56 18.74 0.26
C SER A 127 -3.86 19.63 -0.77
N SER A 128 -4.35 20.85 -0.99
CA SER A 128 -3.73 21.81 -1.92
C SER A 128 -2.34 22.26 -1.46
N ALA A 129 -2.12 22.35 -0.14
CA ALA A 129 -0.79 22.68 0.41
C ALA A 129 0.27 21.61 0.06
N PHE A 130 -0.15 20.37 -0.20
CA PHE A 130 0.71 19.27 -0.65
C PHE A 130 0.71 19.08 -2.18
N GLY A 131 0.20 20.05 -2.94
CA GLY A 131 0.15 20.00 -4.41
C GLY A 131 -0.95 19.11 -4.98
N ALA A 132 -1.92 18.67 -4.16
CA ALA A 132 -3.07 17.91 -4.64
C ALA A 132 -4.07 18.82 -5.37
N GLU A 133 -4.67 18.29 -6.42
CA GLU A 133 -5.61 19.03 -7.26
C GLU A 133 -7.08 18.71 -6.90
N ARG A 134 -8.01 19.34 -7.62
CA ARG A 134 -9.43 18.97 -7.53
C ARG A 134 -9.70 17.58 -8.10
N PHE A 135 -8.84 17.00 -8.91
CA PHE A 135 -8.98 15.60 -9.30
C PHE A 135 -7.65 14.89 -9.07
N ASN A 136 -7.65 13.87 -8.21
CA ASN A 136 -6.45 13.09 -7.93
C ASN A 136 -6.75 11.61 -8.11
N LEU A 137 -5.92 10.94 -8.90
CA LEU A 137 -5.99 9.50 -9.08
C LEU A 137 -5.09 8.84 -8.03
N ALA A 138 -5.69 8.15 -7.05
CA ALA A 138 -4.92 7.46 -6.02
C ALA A 138 -4.28 6.18 -6.58
N LEU A 139 -2.94 6.10 -6.54
CA LEU A 139 -2.19 4.96 -7.09
C LEU A 139 -1.78 3.93 -6.03
N GLY A 140 -1.71 4.32 -4.76
CA GLY A 140 -1.09 3.52 -3.70
C GLY A 140 -1.68 2.12 -3.45
N HIS A 141 -2.90 1.84 -3.92
CA HIS A 141 -3.55 0.55 -3.75
C HIS A 141 -3.82 -0.18 -5.07
N LEU A 142 -3.37 0.36 -6.21
CA LEU A 142 -3.63 -0.25 -7.50
C LEU A 142 -2.74 -1.49 -7.72
N ALA A 143 -3.29 -2.49 -8.40
CA ALA A 143 -2.51 -3.60 -8.93
C ALA A 143 -1.74 -3.11 -10.16
N GLY A 144 -0.42 -2.97 -10.04
CA GLY A 144 0.46 -2.48 -11.10
C GLY A 144 1.54 -1.55 -10.55
N ASP A 145 2.48 -1.17 -11.41
CA ASP A 145 3.53 -0.22 -11.06
C ASP A 145 2.99 1.22 -11.18
N PRO A 146 2.91 1.98 -10.07
CA PRO A 146 2.41 3.35 -10.09
C PRO A 146 3.17 4.28 -11.05
N ASP A 147 4.47 4.08 -11.24
CA ASP A 147 5.27 4.95 -12.12
C ASP A 147 4.92 4.70 -13.58
N LYS A 148 4.72 3.44 -13.97
CA LYS A 148 4.23 3.08 -15.31
C LYS A 148 2.81 3.58 -15.56
N ILE A 149 1.94 3.51 -14.56
CA ILE A 149 0.57 4.05 -14.66
C ILE A 149 0.61 5.58 -14.81
N ALA A 150 1.45 6.27 -14.05
CA ALA A 150 1.60 7.72 -14.15
C ALA A 150 2.18 8.15 -15.50
N ALA A 151 3.16 7.40 -16.03
CA ALA A 151 3.71 7.62 -17.37
C ALA A 151 2.62 7.45 -18.44
N LEU A 152 1.84 6.36 -18.37
CA LEU A 152 0.72 6.13 -19.29
C LEU A 152 -0.28 7.30 -19.27
N VAL A 153 -0.72 7.75 -18.09
CA VAL A 153 -1.68 8.86 -17.98
C VAL A 153 -1.13 10.15 -18.59
N ARG A 154 0.16 10.42 -18.41
CA ARG A 154 0.83 11.58 -19.02
C ARG A 154 0.88 11.49 -20.55
N GLU A 155 1.21 10.32 -21.08
CA GLU A 155 1.23 10.08 -22.54
C GLU A 155 -0.18 10.20 -23.14
N MET A 156 -1.19 9.67 -22.45
CA MET A 156 -2.60 9.74 -22.86
C MET A 156 -3.10 11.19 -22.97
N HIS A 157 -2.69 12.06 -22.05
CA HIS A 157 -3.02 13.49 -22.08
C HIS A 157 -2.49 14.17 -23.36
N SER A 158 -1.25 13.89 -23.76
CA SER A 158 -0.63 14.49 -24.96
C SER A 158 -1.05 13.85 -26.29
N ALA A 159 -1.66 12.67 -26.27
CA ALA A 159 -1.97 11.88 -27.45
C ALA A 159 -3.37 12.20 -28.03
N ASP A 160 -3.57 11.97 -29.33
CA ASP A 160 -4.89 11.96 -29.96
C ASP A 160 -5.67 10.66 -29.66
N GLU A 161 -6.95 10.59 -30.04
CA GLU A 161 -7.82 9.44 -29.73
C GLU A 161 -7.35 8.11 -30.36
N SER A 162 -6.76 8.16 -31.56
CA SER A 162 -6.23 6.97 -32.24
C SER A 162 -4.99 6.45 -31.52
N MET A 163 -4.06 7.34 -31.20
CA MET A 163 -2.83 7.04 -30.46
C MET A 163 -3.14 6.54 -29.04
N ARG A 164 -4.12 7.14 -28.35
CA ARG A 164 -4.58 6.67 -27.01
C ARG A 164 -5.03 5.21 -27.02
N SER A 165 -5.73 4.79 -28.08
CA SER A 165 -6.14 3.38 -28.23
C SER A 165 -4.93 2.45 -28.39
N GLN A 166 -3.91 2.89 -29.15
CA GLN A 166 -2.66 2.15 -29.30
C GLN A 166 -1.87 2.09 -28.00
N LEU A 167 -1.79 3.18 -27.23
CA LEU A 167 -1.12 3.25 -25.93
C LEU A 167 -1.73 2.26 -24.93
N ILE A 168 -3.07 2.19 -24.86
CA ILE A 168 -3.77 1.19 -24.02
C ILE A 168 -3.39 -0.23 -24.42
N GLN A 169 -3.36 -0.53 -25.72
CA GLN A 169 -3.04 -1.88 -26.21
C GLN A 169 -1.57 -2.25 -25.95
N ARG A 170 -0.64 -1.33 -26.18
CA ARG A 170 0.79 -1.50 -25.88
C ARG A 170 0.99 -1.76 -24.38
N PHE A 171 0.33 -0.99 -23.53
CA PHE A 171 0.43 -1.16 -22.08
C PHE A 171 -0.08 -2.53 -21.63
N LYS A 172 -1.23 -3.01 -22.16
CA LYS A 172 -1.75 -4.35 -21.87
C LYS A 172 -0.76 -5.44 -22.27
N THR A 173 -0.27 -5.37 -23.51
CA THR A 173 0.67 -6.37 -24.05
C THR A 173 1.97 -6.42 -23.22
N ALA A 174 2.49 -5.24 -22.84
CA ALA A 174 3.67 -5.15 -21.98
C ALA A 174 3.41 -5.66 -20.56
N ALA A 175 2.22 -5.43 -20.00
CA ALA A 175 1.84 -5.95 -18.69
C ALA A 175 1.70 -7.48 -18.70
N GLU A 176 1.10 -8.05 -19.75
CA GLU A 176 0.95 -9.50 -19.93
C GLU A 176 2.31 -10.18 -20.08
N ALA A 177 3.21 -9.65 -20.90
CA ALA A 177 4.57 -10.18 -21.04
C ALA A 177 5.35 -10.21 -19.71
N ASN A 178 5.21 -9.15 -18.90
CA ASN A 178 5.85 -9.04 -17.59
C ASN A 178 5.16 -9.86 -16.49
N SER A 179 3.92 -10.32 -16.69
CA SER A 179 3.16 -11.08 -15.69
C SER A 179 3.61 -12.55 -15.57
N SER A 180 4.44 -13.05 -16.49
CA SER A 180 4.96 -14.42 -16.55
C SER A 180 6.02 -14.76 -15.49
N GLY A 181 6.39 -13.82 -14.62
CA GLY A 181 7.56 -13.93 -13.76
C GLY A 181 7.27 -14.44 -12.35
N TRP A 182 7.70 -15.67 -12.07
CA TRP A 182 8.03 -16.22 -10.74
C TRP A 182 9.04 -15.37 -9.92
N THR A 183 9.43 -14.20 -10.40
CA THR A 183 10.44 -13.30 -9.83
C THR A 183 10.01 -12.75 -8.47
N GLY A 184 8.74 -12.41 -8.29
CA GLY A 184 8.21 -11.94 -7.00
C GLY A 184 8.26 -13.01 -5.91
N MET A 185 7.95 -14.27 -6.25
CA MET A 185 7.91 -15.38 -5.28
C MET A 185 9.31 -15.70 -4.72
N ARG A 186 10.36 -15.56 -5.54
CA ARG A 186 11.75 -15.74 -5.10
C ARG A 186 12.15 -14.73 -4.01
N GLU A 187 11.81 -13.45 -4.18
CA GLU A 187 12.09 -12.42 -3.18
C GLU A 187 11.41 -12.75 -1.84
N TYR A 188 10.13 -13.15 -1.86
CA TYR A 188 9.43 -13.55 -0.63
C TYR A 188 10.01 -14.79 0.03
N LEU A 189 10.46 -15.77 -0.76
CA LEU A 189 11.12 -16.96 -0.24
C LEU A 189 12.44 -16.59 0.47
N TYR A 190 13.24 -15.69 -0.10
CA TYR A 190 14.45 -15.19 0.56
C TYR A 190 14.14 -14.50 1.89
N TYR A 191 13.15 -13.61 1.92
CA TYR A 191 12.73 -12.96 3.17
C TYR A 191 12.23 -13.95 4.22
N PHE A 192 11.48 -14.97 3.80
CA PHE A 192 10.98 -16.01 4.69
C PHE A 192 12.12 -16.85 5.28
N LEU A 193 13.04 -17.34 4.45
CA LEU A 193 14.20 -18.13 4.90
C LEU A 193 15.10 -17.30 5.83
N PHE A 194 15.32 -16.02 5.50
CA PHE A 194 16.08 -15.10 6.35
C PHE A 194 15.40 -14.89 7.70
N LEU A 195 14.08 -14.72 7.72
CA LEU A 195 13.31 -14.60 8.96
C LEU A 195 13.44 -15.86 9.84
N VAL A 196 13.30 -17.05 9.25
CA VAL A 196 13.47 -18.34 9.97
C VAL A 196 14.87 -18.43 10.59
N LEU A 197 15.91 -18.02 9.85
CA LEU A 197 17.28 -17.98 10.36
C LEU A 197 17.43 -17.02 11.56
N LEU A 198 16.88 -15.80 11.48
CA LEU A 198 16.94 -14.85 12.60
C LEU A 198 16.23 -15.37 13.85
N ILE A 199 15.09 -16.05 13.67
CA ILE A 199 14.36 -16.70 14.77
C ILE A 199 15.22 -17.79 15.40
N ALA A 200 15.80 -18.69 14.58
CA ALA A 200 16.66 -19.77 15.07
C ALA A 200 17.88 -19.26 15.84
N ILE A 201 18.53 -18.19 15.36
CA ILE A 201 19.65 -17.55 16.06
C ILE A 201 19.19 -16.97 17.40
N SER A 202 18.05 -16.28 17.42
CA SER A 202 17.52 -15.64 18.65
C SER A 202 17.11 -16.65 19.71
N LEU A 203 16.56 -17.80 19.31
CA LEU A 203 16.20 -18.87 20.24
C LEU A 203 17.43 -19.54 20.87
N ASN A 204 18.55 -19.61 20.14
CA ASN A 204 19.80 -20.19 20.64
C ASN A 204 20.62 -19.19 21.47
N ILE A 205 20.58 -17.90 21.14
CA ILE A 205 21.41 -16.86 21.76
C ILE A 205 20.51 -15.70 22.19
N ARG A 206 20.24 -15.59 23.49
CA ARG A 206 19.36 -14.53 24.05
C ARG A 206 19.82 -13.12 23.70
N GLU A 207 21.12 -12.84 23.72
CA GLU A 207 21.66 -11.53 23.35
C GLU A 207 21.50 -11.22 21.85
N ALA A 208 21.49 -12.25 21.00
CA ALA A 208 21.33 -12.06 19.56
C ALA A 208 19.95 -11.48 19.22
N PHE A 209 18.92 -11.80 20.00
CA PHE A 209 17.61 -11.17 19.86
C PHE A 209 17.69 -9.65 20.02
N LEU A 210 18.35 -9.16 21.08
CA LEU A 210 18.48 -7.72 21.33
C LEU A 210 19.26 -7.02 20.22
N TYR A 211 20.35 -7.63 19.75
CA TYR A 211 21.13 -7.08 18.64
C TYR A 211 20.32 -7.01 17.34
N ILE A 212 19.53 -8.04 17.03
CA ILE A 212 18.64 -8.06 15.84
C ILE A 212 17.57 -6.97 15.96
N MET A 213 17.00 -6.76 17.15
CA MET A 213 16.01 -5.70 17.39
C MET A 213 16.58 -4.30 17.18
N VAL A 214 17.78 -4.02 17.71
CA VAL A 214 18.44 -2.73 17.51
C VAL A 214 18.81 -2.53 16.04
N ALA A 215 19.40 -3.55 15.39
CA ALA A 215 19.82 -3.50 14.00
C ALA A 215 18.64 -3.26 13.03
N THR A 216 17.46 -3.82 13.32
CA THR A 216 16.25 -3.65 12.50
C THR A 216 15.48 -2.36 12.83
N ALA A 217 15.65 -1.79 14.02
CA ALA A 217 15.07 -0.50 14.40
C ALA A 217 15.75 0.70 13.70
N ILE A 218 17.09 0.68 13.56
CA ILE A 218 17.87 1.76 12.92
C ILE A 218 17.35 2.12 11.51
N PRO A 219 17.11 1.16 10.60
CA PRO A 219 16.52 1.42 9.28
C PRO A 219 15.17 2.14 9.34
N THR A 220 14.35 1.91 10.37
CA THR A 220 13.06 2.60 10.53
C THR A 220 13.26 4.10 10.70
N VAL A 221 14.23 4.49 11.54
CA VAL A 221 14.58 5.90 11.78
C VAL A 221 15.12 6.54 10.50
N ILE A 222 16.01 5.83 9.79
CA ILE A 222 16.59 6.29 8.52
C ILE A 222 15.48 6.49 7.47
N SER A 223 14.58 5.53 7.31
CA SER A 223 13.46 5.62 6.36
C SER A 223 12.58 6.84 6.64
N ARG A 224 12.19 7.06 7.90
CA ARG A 224 11.34 8.20 8.30
C ARG A 224 12.01 9.54 8.08
N PHE A 225 13.31 9.63 8.35
CA PHE A 225 14.09 10.84 8.12
C PHE A 225 14.18 11.17 6.62
N TYR A 226 14.48 10.16 5.78
CA TYR A 226 14.57 10.33 4.33
C TYR A 226 13.22 10.62 3.67
N GLN A 227 12.13 9.99 4.11
CA GLN A 227 10.78 10.25 3.59
C GLN A 227 10.35 11.71 3.81
N ARG A 228 10.78 12.33 4.92
CA ARG A 228 10.50 13.74 5.20
C ARG A 228 11.24 14.70 4.25
N TRP A 229 12.38 14.28 3.72
CA TRP A 229 13.23 15.10 2.83
C TRP A 229 13.02 14.80 1.35
N SER A 230 12.48 13.63 1.02
CA SER A 230 12.16 13.20 -0.35
C SER A 230 10.83 13.80 -0.81
N ALA A 231 10.83 15.10 -1.13
CA ALA A 231 9.68 15.80 -1.70
C ALA A 231 9.49 15.58 -3.22
N GLN A 232 10.41 14.86 -3.89
CA GLN A 232 10.42 14.74 -5.36
C GLN A 232 10.27 13.29 -5.86
N GLY A 233 9.03 12.96 -6.24
CA GLY A 233 8.72 12.04 -7.35
C GLY A 233 8.88 10.53 -7.13
N SER A 234 9.94 10.07 -6.47
CA SER A 234 10.20 8.62 -6.28
C SER A 234 10.81 8.32 -4.91
N THR A 235 10.29 7.29 -4.23
CA THR A 235 10.91 6.78 -3.00
C THR A 235 12.28 6.17 -3.36
N PRO A 236 13.40 6.67 -2.80
CA PRO A 236 14.72 6.11 -3.07
C PRO A 236 14.74 4.60 -2.78
N LYS A 237 15.48 3.82 -3.56
CA LYS A 237 15.63 2.37 -3.33
C LYS A 237 16.03 2.06 -1.88
N LEU A 238 16.87 2.92 -1.29
CA LEU A 238 17.29 2.86 0.11
C LEU A 238 16.10 2.86 1.08
N VAL A 239 15.13 3.78 0.91
CA VAL A 239 13.93 3.86 1.77
C VAL A 239 13.14 2.56 1.70
N ARG A 240 12.98 2.00 0.50
CA ARG A 240 12.29 0.71 0.31
C ARG A 240 12.99 -0.44 1.04
N TYR A 241 14.33 -0.49 0.98
CA TYR A 241 15.10 -1.49 1.73
C TYR A 241 14.96 -1.29 3.24
N CYS A 242 15.07 -0.06 3.71
CA CYS A 242 14.92 0.27 5.13
C CYS A 242 13.54 -0.13 5.67
N ASP A 243 12.46 0.15 4.92
CA ASP A 243 11.11 -0.27 5.29
C ASP A 243 11.00 -1.80 5.35
N ASN A 244 11.53 -2.53 4.36
CA ASN A 244 11.50 -3.99 4.37
C ASN A 244 12.24 -4.59 5.57
N ILE A 245 13.41 -4.04 5.95
CA ILE A 245 14.18 -4.51 7.11
C ILE A 245 13.40 -4.23 8.41
N ALA A 246 12.78 -3.06 8.53
CA ALA A 246 11.94 -2.71 9.67
C ALA A 246 10.76 -3.68 9.84
N TYR A 247 10.06 -3.99 8.73
CA TYR A 247 8.99 -4.99 8.75
C TYR A 247 9.50 -6.36 9.17
N LEU A 248 10.66 -6.77 8.68
CA LEU A 248 11.23 -8.07 9.00
C LEU A 248 11.64 -8.17 10.48
N GLY A 249 12.19 -7.09 11.06
CA GLY A 249 12.45 -6.99 12.50
C GLY A 249 11.19 -7.05 13.35
N PHE A 250 10.11 -6.39 12.92
CA PHE A 250 8.82 -6.47 13.61
C PHE A 250 8.21 -7.88 13.56
N ILE A 251 8.27 -8.55 12.40
CA ILE A 251 7.78 -9.94 12.30
C ILE A 251 8.65 -10.87 13.14
N HIS A 252 9.97 -10.67 13.16
CA HIS A 252 10.91 -11.43 14.00
C HIS A 252 10.60 -11.28 15.49
N LEU A 253 10.38 -10.04 15.96
CA LEU A 253 9.97 -9.72 17.33
C LEU A 253 8.78 -10.57 17.76
N VAL A 254 7.71 -10.55 16.97
CA VAL A 254 6.48 -11.24 17.32
C VAL A 254 6.62 -12.76 17.16
N ALA A 255 7.30 -13.18 16.09
CA ALA A 255 7.87 -14.51 15.85
C ALA A 255 8.39 -15.16 17.14
N TYR A 256 9.42 -14.50 17.68
CA TYR A 256 10.20 -14.92 18.82
C TYR A 256 9.36 -14.98 20.10
N PHE A 257 8.58 -13.93 20.40
CA PHE A 257 7.73 -13.92 21.59
C PHE A 257 6.65 -14.99 21.57
N TRP A 258 6.06 -15.28 20.40
CA TRP A 258 5.08 -16.35 20.26
C TRP A 258 5.70 -17.72 20.57
N ILE A 259 6.88 -18.01 20.03
CA ILE A 259 7.56 -19.30 20.25
C ILE A 259 7.97 -19.48 21.72
N ILE A 260 8.47 -18.43 22.38
CA ILE A 260 8.83 -18.50 23.80
C ILE A 260 7.61 -18.79 24.68
N GLN A 261 6.45 -18.24 24.36
CA GLN A 261 5.22 -18.49 25.11
C GLN A 261 4.71 -19.93 24.95
N LEU A 262 4.91 -20.55 23.77
CA LEU A 262 4.54 -21.96 23.55
C LEU A 262 5.45 -22.95 24.31
N ASN A 263 6.66 -22.54 24.66
CA ASN A 263 7.64 -23.38 25.36
C ASN A 263 7.63 -23.20 26.90
N LYS A 264 6.66 -22.46 27.44
CA LYS A 264 6.43 -22.28 28.88
C LYS A 264 5.19 -23.03 29.31
#